data_AF-A0A517YES8-F1
#
_entry.id   AF-A0A517YES8-F1
#
_cell.length_a   1.000
_cell.length_b   1.000
_cell.length_c   1.000
_cell.angle_alpha   90.00
_cell.angle_beta   90.00
_cell.angle_gamma   90.00
#
_symmetry.space_group_name_H-M   'P 1'
#
loop_
_entity.id
_entity.type
_entity.pdbx_description
1 polymer ?
#
loop_
_entity_poly.entity_id
_entity_poly.type
_entity_poly.pdbx_seq_one_letter_code
_entity_poly.pdbx_strand_id
1 'polypeptide(L)'
;MKKTALLTALFFALVLCATPGFAQEAKELVEKAPLIRFDRYFGAAITTVGAAMGIGKLASSALESMARQPEVAGSIQTAMIIAAALIEGFTFFALVVCFLGT
;
A
#
# COMPACT_ATOMS: atom_id res chain seq x y z
N MET A 1 5.33 -27.45 -7.69
CA MET A 1 4.25 -27.47 -8.71
C MET A 1 2.84 -27.40 -8.10
N LYS A 2 2.50 -28.17 -7.06
CA LYS A 2 1.13 -28.14 -6.46
C LYS A 2 0.78 -26.83 -5.74
N LYS A 3 1.71 -26.24 -4.99
CA LYS A 3 1.50 -24.99 -4.22
C LYS A 3 1.41 -23.74 -5.12
N THR A 4 2.22 -23.70 -6.17
CA THR A 4 2.19 -22.62 -7.18
C THR A 4 0.91 -22.67 -7.99
N ALA A 5 0.45 -23.85 -8.42
CA ALA A 5 -0.84 -24.01 -9.08
C ALA A 5 -2.04 -23.64 -8.19
N LEU A 6 -1.98 -23.99 -6.89
CA LEU A 6 -3.00 -23.60 -5.91
C LEU A 6 -3.06 -22.08 -5.71
N LEU A 7 -1.91 -21.41 -5.63
CA LEU A 7 -1.83 -19.95 -5.51
C LEU A 7 -2.36 -19.24 -6.76
N THR A 8 -2.05 -19.72 -7.96
CA THR A 8 -2.58 -19.17 -9.21
C THR A 8 -4.08 -19.41 -9.36
N ALA A 9 -4.58 -20.58 -8.95
CA ALA A 9 -6.01 -20.89 -8.95
C ALA A 9 -6.80 -20.06 -7.92
N LEU A 10 -6.23 -19.80 -6.74
CA LEU A 10 -6.84 -18.94 -5.71
C LEU A 10 -6.92 -17.49 -6.18
N PHE A 11 -5.87 -17.00 -6.86
CA PHE A 11 -5.86 -15.67 -7.48
C PHE A 11 -6.91 -15.55 -8.60
N PHE A 12 -7.05 -16.58 -9.44
CA PHE A 12 -8.05 -16.59 -10.52
C PHE A 12 -9.49 -16.73 -10.00
N ALA A 13 -9.71 -17.51 -8.94
CA ALA A 13 -11.01 -17.63 -8.27
C ALA A 13 -11.43 -16.30 -7.60
N LEU A 14 -10.49 -15.58 -6.99
CA LEU A 14 -10.74 -14.26 -6.41
C LEU A 14 -11.18 -13.24 -7.47
N VAL A 15 -10.59 -13.29 -8.67
CA VAL A 15 -10.96 -12.43 -9.81
C VAL A 15 -12.35 -12.78 -10.36
N LEU A 16 -12.73 -14.06 -10.35
CA LEU A 16 -14.04 -14.51 -10.85
C LEU A 16 -15.20 -14.23 -9.89
N CYS A 17 -14.94 -14.09 -8.58
CA CYS A 17 -15.97 -13.71 -7.60
C CYS A 17 -16.37 -12.22 -7.66
N ALA A 18 -15.65 -11.39 -8.42
CA ALA A 18 -15.92 -9.97 -8.60
C ALA A 18 -16.95 -9.68 -9.71
N THR A 19 -18.05 -10.45 -9.78
CA THR A 19 -19.14 -10.14 -10.73
C THR A 19 -20.00 -8.97 -10.23
N PRO A 20 -20.53 -8.12 -11.13
CA PRO A 20 -21.33 -6.96 -10.75
C PRO A 20 -22.64 -7.31 -10.03
N GLY A 21 -23.11 -8.56 -10.14
CA GLY A 21 -24.32 -9.03 -9.45
C GLY A 21 -24.20 -9.06 -7.92
N PHE A 22 -23.04 -9.44 -7.38
CA PHE A 22 -22.78 -9.42 -5.93
C PHE A 22 -22.41 -8.03 -5.39
N ALA A 23 -21.92 -7.14 -6.27
CA ALA A 23 -21.61 -5.76 -5.91
C ALA A 23 -22.86 -4.92 -5.62
N GLN A 24 -24.01 -5.29 -6.19
CA GLN A 24 -25.26 -4.54 -6.01
C GLN A 24 -25.89 -4.77 -4.62
N GLU A 25 -25.91 -6.01 -4.13
CA GLU A 25 -26.42 -6.34 -2.77
C GLU A 25 -25.54 -5.74 -1.66
N ALA A 26 -24.21 -5.68 -1.87
CA ALA A 26 -23.28 -5.06 -0.93
C ALA A 26 -23.52 -3.55 -0.79
N LYS A 27 -23.89 -2.86 -1.88
CA LYS A 27 -24.07 -1.41 -1.90
C LYS A 27 -25.25 -0.95 -1.05
N GLU A 28 -26.35 -1.70 -1.07
CA GLU A 28 -27.56 -1.39 -0.29
C GLU A 28 -27.37 -1.64 1.22
N LEU A 29 -26.51 -2.61 1.58
CA LEU A 29 -26.12 -2.90 2.96
C LEU A 29 -25.13 -1.87 3.53
N VAL A 30 -24.20 -1.38 2.71
CA VAL A 30 -23.24 -0.33 3.09
C VAL A 30 -23.92 1.02 3.32
N GLU A 31 -25.00 1.32 2.59
CA GLU A 31 -25.76 2.57 2.72
C GLU A 31 -26.59 2.64 4.01
N LYS A 32 -26.98 1.49 4.57
CA LYS A 32 -27.81 1.38 5.79
C LYS A 32 -27.02 1.09 7.08
N ALA A 33 -25.71 0.85 7.01
CA ALA A 33 -24.90 0.50 8.19
C ALA A 33 -24.58 1.74 9.06
N PRO A 34 -25.05 1.80 10.33
CA PRO A 34 -24.74 2.90 11.20
C PRO A 34 -23.33 2.72 11.79
N LEU A 35 -22.53 3.78 11.70
CA LEU A 35 -21.37 4.06 12.56
C LEU A 35 -20.16 3.08 12.45
N ILE A 36 -19.09 3.59 11.82
CA ILE A 36 -17.75 3.00 11.62
C ILE A 36 -17.65 2.02 10.43
N ARG A 37 -17.45 2.59 9.24
CA ARG A 37 -17.02 1.86 8.03
C ARG A 37 -15.55 1.43 8.17
N PHE A 38 -15.30 0.26 8.72
CA PHE A 38 -13.95 -0.24 9.00
C PHE A 38 -13.12 -0.50 7.73
N ASP A 39 -13.76 -0.87 6.64
CA ASP A 39 -13.16 -1.28 5.36
C ASP A 39 -12.07 -0.32 4.85
N ARG A 40 -12.42 0.96 4.63
CA ARG A 40 -11.52 1.92 3.99
C ARG A 40 -10.46 2.45 4.94
N TYR A 41 -10.86 2.74 6.18
CA TYR A 41 -9.96 3.26 7.20
C TYR A 41 -8.93 2.22 7.64
N PHE A 42 -9.31 0.94 7.67
CA PHE A 42 -8.38 -0.14 7.98
C PHE A 42 -7.35 -0.33 6.87
N GLY A 43 -7.78 -0.31 5.60
CA GLY A 43 -6.87 -0.33 4.45
C GLY A 43 -5.89 0.86 4.46
N ALA A 44 -6.40 2.07 4.73
CA ALA A 44 -5.57 3.26 4.85
C ALA A 44 -4.57 3.17 6.03
N ALA A 45 -4.99 2.66 7.18
CA ALA A 45 -4.12 2.48 8.35
C ALA A 45 -2.97 1.52 8.07
N ILE A 46 -3.24 0.34 7.50
CA ILE A 46 -2.20 -0.64 7.15
C ILE A 46 -1.24 -0.06 6.10
N THR A 47 -1.77 0.61 5.07
CA THR A 47 -0.96 1.27 4.04
C THR A 47 -0.02 2.30 4.65
N THR A 48 -0.54 3.13 5.56
CA THR A 48 0.24 4.17 6.25
C THR A 48 1.35 3.57 7.11
N VAL A 49 1.07 2.48 7.83
CA VAL A 49 2.09 1.78 8.65
C VAL A 49 3.19 1.21 7.76
N GLY A 50 2.83 0.56 6.65
CA GLY A 50 3.81 0.02 5.70
C GLY A 50 4.71 1.12 5.10
N ALA A 51 4.11 2.24 4.72
CA ALA A 51 4.85 3.40 4.22
C ALA A 51 5.80 3.99 5.26
N ALA A 52 5.31 4.21 6.49
CA ALA A 52 6.10 4.73 7.60
C ALA A 52 7.33 3.84 7.91
N MET A 53 7.16 2.52 7.91
CA MET A 53 8.27 1.58 8.10
C MET A 53 9.28 1.64 6.94
N GLY A 54 8.79 1.72 5.69
CA GLY A 54 9.65 1.82 4.51
C GLY A 54 10.48 3.08 4.49
N ILE A 55 9.84 4.25 4.64
CA ILE A 55 10.52 5.55 4.62
C ILE A 55 11.44 5.73 5.83
N GLY A 56 11.03 5.26 7.01
CA GLY A 56 11.85 5.33 8.22
C GLY A 56 13.15 4.55 8.09
N LYS A 57 13.10 3.33 7.55
CA LYS A 57 14.29 2.51 7.30
C LYS A 57 15.19 3.13 6.22
N LEU A 58 14.60 3.65 5.16
CA LEU A 58 15.33 4.34 4.08
C LEU A 58 16.09 5.55 4.64
N ALA A 59 15.40 6.44 5.34
CA ALA A 59 15.98 7.65 5.93
C ALA A 59 17.08 7.32 6.94
N SER A 60 16.83 6.37 7.86
CA SER A 60 17.84 5.93 8.83
C SER A 60 19.12 5.41 8.15
N SER A 61 18.98 4.55 7.14
CA SER A 61 20.12 3.98 6.41
C SER A 61 20.90 5.04 5.63
N ALA A 62 20.19 5.99 5.01
CA ALA A 62 20.80 7.10 4.29
C ALA A 62 21.55 8.03 5.24
N LEU A 63 20.95 8.40 6.37
CA LEU A 63 21.58 9.26 7.38
C LEU A 63 22.85 8.64 7.95
N GLU A 64 22.83 7.34 8.31
CA GLU A 64 24.04 6.66 8.78
C GLU A 64 25.13 6.61 7.70
N SER A 65 24.74 6.34 6.44
CA SER A 65 25.68 6.30 5.32
C SER A 65 26.32 7.66 5.05
N MET A 66 25.55 8.75 5.10
CA MET A 66 26.05 10.11 4.96
C MET A 66 26.98 10.53 6.10
N ALA A 67 26.70 10.06 7.33
CA ALA A 67 27.58 10.31 8.47
C ALA A 67 28.92 9.55 8.36
N ARG A 68 28.92 8.34 7.78
CA ARG A 68 30.12 7.52 7.58
C ARG A 68 30.97 7.98 6.40
N GLN A 69 30.33 8.48 5.33
CA GLN A 69 31.01 8.94 4.11
C GLN A 69 30.47 10.32 3.68
N PRO A 70 30.93 11.40 4.34
CA PRO A 70 30.45 12.75 4.05
C PRO A 70 30.80 13.21 2.63
N GLU A 71 31.83 12.64 2.00
CA GLU A 71 32.31 13.00 0.66
C GLU A 71 31.28 12.70 -0.43
N VAL A 72 30.44 11.68 -0.22
CA VAL A 72 29.39 11.26 -1.15
C VAL A 72 27.98 11.56 -0.62
N ALA A 73 27.85 12.34 0.44
CA ALA A 73 26.57 12.59 1.10
C ALA A 73 25.51 13.18 0.16
N GLY A 74 25.90 14.10 -0.73
CA GLY A 74 24.97 14.69 -1.71
C GLY A 74 24.40 13.66 -2.70
N SER A 75 25.20 12.68 -3.13
CA SER A 75 24.72 11.59 -3.99
C SER A 75 23.77 10.66 -3.23
N ILE A 76 24.08 10.32 -1.97
CA ILE A 76 23.21 9.52 -1.11
C ILE A 76 21.87 10.23 -0.89
N GLN A 77 21.90 11.54 -0.59
CA GLN A 77 20.69 12.34 -0.42
C GLN A 77 19.83 12.34 -1.68
N THR A 78 20.44 12.49 -2.87
CA THR A 78 19.73 12.47 -4.14
C THR A 78 19.06 11.11 -4.37
N ALA A 79 19.78 10.01 -4.19
CA ALA A 79 19.23 8.67 -4.31
C ALA A 79 18.10 8.41 -3.29
N MET A 80 18.28 8.89 -2.05
CA MET A 80 17.27 8.81 -0.99
C MET A 80 15.98 9.56 -1.38
N ILE A 81 16.08 10.78 -1.91
CA ILE A 81 14.92 11.57 -2.33
C ILE A 81 14.16 10.89 -3.48
N ILE A 82 14.88 10.32 -4.46
CA ILE A 82 14.25 9.58 -5.58
C ILE A 82 13.50 8.36 -5.03
N ALA A 83 14.14 7.57 -4.17
CA ALA A 83 13.50 6.41 -3.57
C ALA A 83 12.32 6.79 -2.66
N ALA A 84 12.45 7.88 -1.89
CA ALA A 84 11.36 8.44 -1.10
C ALA A 84 10.17 8.86 -1.97
N ALA A 85 10.43 9.52 -3.11
CA ALA A 85 9.39 9.90 -4.06
C ALA A 85 8.64 8.69 -4.65
N LEU A 86 9.33 7.56 -4.87
CA LEU A 86 8.68 6.32 -5.31
C LEU A 86 7.81 5.70 -4.21
N ILE A 87 8.30 5.69 -2.95
CA ILE A 87 7.51 5.22 -1.79
C ILE A 87 6.29 6.10 -1.60
N GLU A 88 6.45 7.42 -1.61
CA GLU A 88 5.35 8.39 -1.46
C GLU A 88 4.35 8.30 -2.61
N GLY A 89 4.82 8.21 -3.86
CA GLY A 89 3.94 8.06 -5.02
C GLY A 89 3.07 6.82 -4.97
N PHE A 90 3.66 5.66 -4.60
CA PHE A 90 2.90 4.43 -4.40
C PHE A 90 1.94 4.52 -3.20
N THR A 91 2.41 5.05 -2.08
CA THR A 91 1.61 5.20 -0.85
C THR A 91 0.41 6.09 -1.10
N PHE A 92 0.62 7.24 -1.75
CA PHE A 92 -0.45 8.16 -2.11
C PHE A 92 -1.47 7.49 -3.03
N PHE A 93 -1.01 6.77 -4.06
CA PHE A 93 -1.92 6.00 -4.93
C PHE A 93 -2.73 4.96 -4.15
N ALA A 94 -2.10 4.19 -3.27
CA ALA A 94 -2.78 3.20 -2.44
C ALA A 94 -3.82 3.84 -1.50
N LEU A 95 -3.49 4.97 -0.87
CA LEU A 95 -4.45 5.73 -0.06
C LEU A 95 -5.63 6.23 -0.90
N VAL A 96 -5.39 6.74 -2.11
CA VAL A 96 -6.45 7.13 -3.05
C VAL A 96 -7.34 5.93 -3.37
N VAL A 97 -6.79 4.75 -3.62
CA VAL A 97 -7.58 3.52 -3.82
C VAL A 97 -8.39 3.17 -2.57
N CYS A 98 -7.85 3.28 -1.36
CA CYS A 98 -8.62 3.09 -0.14
C CYS A 98 -9.78 4.10 0.00
N PHE A 99 -9.56 5.36 -0.39
CA PHE A 99 -10.57 6.42 -0.32
C PHE A 99 -11.60 6.40 -1.46
N LEU A 100 -11.30 5.75 -2.59
CA LEU A 100 -12.17 5.70 -3.77
C LEU A 100 -12.80 4.33 -4.02
N GLY A 101 -12.16 3.24 -3.62
CA GLY A 101 -12.69 1.88 -3.72
C GLY A 101 -13.94 1.71 -2.86
N THR A 102 -15.02 1.27 -3.48
CA THR A 102 -16.34 0.96 -2.89
C THR A 102 -16.60 -0.52 -3.02
#